data_AF-A0A2E6Z0T2-F1
#
_entry.id   AF-A0A2E6Z0T2-F1
#
_cell.length_a   1.000
_cell.length_b   1.000
_cell.length_c   1.000
_cell.angle_alpha   90.00
_cell.angle_beta   90.00
_cell.angle_gamma   90.00
#
_symmetry.space_group_name_H-M   'P 1'
#
loop_
_entity.id
_entity.type
_entity.pdbx_description
1 polymer ?
#
loop_
_entity_poly.entity_id
_entity_poly.type
_entity_poly.pdbx_seq_one_letter_code
_entity_poly.pdbx_strand_id
1 'polypeptide(L)'
;MLNQTYNYEKIKDLVLLIHKDSLKFNIIITGAGFSFLNWLLMCEGASNTILKVTIPYNKEILKKLIFKHQVPENELKFVSKIISSKLAKFAKEETKEIKSSDSSNIFGISCNGSISTNYPKKGDHHAWVSIYGKHKNLPQKNQTINMHIKLEKGLRNREEEDKIISYAIIKLLLVFNSPTFKIQDIDYAKFLDIKLSENEVINISRIQETE
;
A
#
# COMPACT_ATOMS: atom_id res chain seq x y z
N MET A 1 -23.03 -10.86 -16.56
CA MET A 1 -22.90 -9.84 -15.51
C MET A 1 -22.23 -10.51 -14.31
N LEU A 2 -20.91 -10.29 -14.14
CA LEU A 2 -20.15 -10.82 -13.01
C LEU A 2 -20.69 -10.22 -11.71
N ASN A 3 -20.87 -11.07 -10.69
CA ASN A 3 -21.21 -10.69 -9.31
C ASN A 3 -20.17 -9.68 -8.78
N GLN A 4 -20.40 -8.39 -9.03
CA GLN A 4 -19.72 -7.30 -8.35
C GLN A 4 -20.11 -7.36 -6.87
N THR A 5 -19.33 -8.06 -6.06
CA THR A 5 -19.52 -8.04 -4.60
C THR A 5 -18.30 -7.47 -3.90
N TYR A 6 -17.79 -6.34 -4.41
CA TYR A 6 -17.21 -5.34 -3.52
C TYR A 6 -18.38 -4.58 -2.91
N ASN A 7 -18.98 -5.11 -1.85
CA ASN A 7 -20.05 -4.40 -1.17
C ASN A 7 -19.46 -3.13 -0.57
N TYR A 8 -19.78 -1.97 -1.15
CA TYR A 8 -19.27 -0.67 -0.73
C TYR A 8 -19.52 -0.41 0.76
N GLU A 9 -20.66 -0.85 1.30
CA GLU A 9 -20.95 -0.74 2.74
C GLU A 9 -19.95 -1.54 3.59
N LYS A 10 -19.61 -2.77 3.17
CA LYS A 10 -18.57 -3.54 3.87
C LYS A 10 -17.20 -2.85 3.81
N ILE A 11 -16.84 -2.26 2.68
CA ILE A 11 -15.58 -1.51 2.54
C ILE A 11 -15.58 -0.28 3.44
N LYS A 12 -16.69 0.44 3.47
CA LYS A 12 -16.89 1.62 4.30
C LYS A 12 -16.70 1.28 5.78
N ASP A 13 -17.30 0.19 6.26
CA ASP A 13 -17.11 -0.28 7.64
C ASP A 13 -15.64 -0.53 7.97
N LEU A 14 -14.91 -1.20 7.07
CA LEU A 14 -13.48 -1.44 7.22
C LEU A 14 -12.66 -0.15 7.23
N VAL A 15 -13.00 0.82 6.38
CA VAL A 15 -12.33 2.13 6.35
C VAL A 15 -12.61 2.92 7.62
N LEU A 16 -13.84 2.89 8.14
CA LEU A 16 -14.19 3.55 9.40
C LEU A 16 -13.39 3.00 10.59
N LEU A 17 -13.05 1.70 10.59
CA LEU A 17 -12.14 1.13 11.59
C LEU A 17 -10.72 1.72 11.48
N ILE A 18 -10.22 1.95 10.27
CA ILE A 18 -8.94 2.64 10.06
C ILE A 18 -9.01 4.08 10.55
N HIS A 19 -10.12 4.80 10.27
CA HIS A 19 -10.29 6.20 10.69
C HIS A 19 -10.52 6.43 12.17
N LYS A 20 -10.97 5.41 12.90
CA LYS A 20 -11.09 5.43 14.36
C LYS A 20 -9.75 5.23 15.07
N ASP A 21 -8.71 4.77 14.39
CA ASP A 21 -7.38 4.61 14.99
C ASP A 21 -6.63 5.94 15.10
N SER A 22 -5.66 5.96 16.01
CA SER A 22 -4.64 7.00 16.17
C SER A 22 -3.58 7.06 15.06
N LEU A 23 -3.49 6.03 14.20
CA LEU A 23 -2.48 5.97 13.15
C LEU A 23 -2.72 7.02 12.06
N LYS A 24 -1.62 7.63 11.60
CA LYS A 24 -1.63 8.65 10.55
C LYS A 24 -0.74 8.27 9.39
N PHE A 25 -1.14 8.62 8.17
CA PHE A 25 -0.49 8.17 6.95
C PHE A 25 -0.15 9.33 6.01
N ASN A 26 1.09 9.36 5.53
CA ASN A 26 1.45 10.02 4.27
C ASN A 26 1.59 8.93 3.19
N ILE A 27 0.87 9.09 2.09
CA ILE A 27 0.64 8.01 1.12
C ILE A 27 1.18 8.42 -0.26
N ILE A 28 1.94 7.54 -0.91
CA ILE A 28 2.44 7.73 -2.27
C ILE A 28 2.01 6.57 -3.15
N ILE A 29 1.15 6.82 -4.14
CA ILE A 29 0.63 5.76 -5.02
C ILE A 29 0.92 6.06 -6.49
N THR A 30 1.36 5.05 -7.23
CA THR A 30 1.55 5.14 -8.68
C THR A 30 1.20 3.82 -9.37
N GLY A 31 0.47 3.90 -10.48
CA GLY A 31 0.15 2.75 -11.34
C GLY A 31 -1.01 1.83 -10.89
N ALA A 32 -1.23 1.64 -9.58
CA ALA A 32 -2.37 0.89 -9.01
C ALA A 32 -2.58 1.22 -7.52
N GLY A 33 -3.75 0.91 -6.95
CA GLY A 33 -4.14 1.19 -5.56
C GLY A 33 -5.03 2.43 -5.43
N PHE A 34 -5.71 2.86 -6.51
CA PHE A 34 -6.48 4.10 -6.52
C PHE A 34 -7.85 3.95 -5.85
N SER A 35 -8.47 2.77 -5.94
CA SER A 35 -9.72 2.48 -5.24
C SER A 35 -9.54 2.61 -3.73
N PHE A 36 -8.38 2.22 -3.19
CA PHE A 36 -8.01 2.39 -1.78
C PHE A 36 -8.01 3.86 -1.37
N LEU A 37 -7.40 4.75 -2.16
CA LEU A 37 -7.43 6.19 -1.92
C LEU A 37 -8.84 6.73 -1.98
N ASN A 38 -9.62 6.32 -2.98
CA ASN A 38 -11.01 6.73 -3.12
C ASN A 38 -11.83 6.32 -1.89
N TRP A 39 -11.72 5.07 -1.43
CA TRP A 39 -12.46 4.59 -0.26
C TRP A 39 -12.06 5.31 1.02
N LEU A 40 -10.76 5.53 1.25
CA LEU A 40 -10.29 6.31 2.38
C LEU A 40 -10.81 7.76 2.36
N LEU A 41 -10.71 8.44 1.23
CA LEU A 41 -11.05 9.87 1.15
C LEU A 41 -12.55 10.14 1.14
N MET A 42 -13.36 9.20 0.66
CA MET A 42 -14.83 9.33 0.64
C MET A 42 -15.48 9.01 1.98
N CYS A 43 -14.79 8.34 2.90
CA CYS A 43 -15.32 8.05 4.22
C CYS A 43 -15.07 9.21 5.19
N GLU A 44 -16.02 9.44 6.09
CA GLU A 44 -15.86 10.40 7.18
C GLU A 44 -14.68 10.03 8.10
N GLY A 45 -14.03 11.05 8.67
CA GLY A 45 -12.85 10.85 9.52
C GLY A 45 -11.52 10.75 8.76
N ALA A 46 -11.52 10.86 7.43
CA ALA A 46 -10.30 10.85 6.61
C ALA A 46 -9.21 11.82 7.11
N SER A 47 -9.58 13.02 7.59
CA SER A 47 -8.64 14.01 8.15
C SER A 47 -7.94 13.58 9.43
N ASN A 48 -8.48 12.62 10.18
CA ASN A 48 -7.84 12.09 11.39
C ASN A 48 -6.66 11.18 11.04
N THR A 49 -6.74 10.52 9.88
CA THR A 49 -5.81 9.49 9.43
C THR A 49 -4.86 10.00 8.35
N ILE A 50 -5.33 10.75 7.38
CA ILE A 50 -4.57 11.06 6.17
C ILE A 50 -3.90 12.42 6.32
N LEU A 51 -2.57 12.43 6.29
CA LEU A 51 -1.77 13.65 6.36
C LEU A 51 -1.55 14.27 4.98
N LYS A 52 -1.22 13.42 4.00
CA LYS A 52 -0.88 13.82 2.64
C LYS A 52 -1.02 12.62 1.71
N VAL A 53 -1.43 12.88 0.47
CA VAL A 53 -1.43 11.90 -0.62
C VAL A 53 -0.65 12.49 -1.79
N THR A 54 0.24 11.71 -2.39
CA THR A 54 1.02 12.09 -3.58
C THR A 54 0.83 11.05 -4.67
N ILE A 55 0.52 11.49 -5.90
CA ILE A 55 0.34 10.62 -7.06
C ILE A 55 1.35 11.02 -8.16
N PRO A 56 2.60 10.51 -8.11
CA PRO A 56 3.62 10.83 -9.10
C PRO A 56 3.39 9.99 -10.38
N TYR A 57 2.44 10.42 -11.21
CA TYR A 57 2.03 9.66 -12.41
C TYR A 57 3.01 9.82 -13.57
N ASN A 58 3.66 10.98 -13.69
CA ASN A 58 4.69 11.22 -14.70
C ASN A 58 5.99 10.51 -14.32
N LYS A 59 6.58 9.78 -15.26
CA LYS A 59 7.80 8.98 -15.04
C LYS A 59 8.99 9.83 -14.56
N GLU A 60 9.16 11.03 -15.09
CA GLU A 60 10.27 11.92 -14.71
C GLU A 60 10.06 12.51 -13.32
N ILE A 61 8.82 12.81 -12.95
CA ILE A 61 8.48 13.21 -11.56
C ILE A 61 8.75 12.06 -10.60
N LEU A 62 8.33 10.84 -10.94
CA LEU A 62 8.58 9.64 -10.14
C LEU A 62 10.09 9.36 -10.02
N LYS A 63 10.85 9.46 -11.12
CA LYS A 63 12.31 9.35 -11.10
C LYS A 63 12.95 10.37 -10.18
N LYS A 64 12.58 11.65 -10.27
CA LYS A 64 13.10 12.70 -9.38
C LYS A 64 12.83 12.37 -7.91
N LEU A 65 11.64 11.86 -7.60
CA LEU A 65 11.26 11.43 -6.26
C LEU A 65 12.12 10.26 -5.78
N ILE A 66 12.38 9.27 -6.65
CA ILE A 66 13.18 8.08 -6.36
C ILE A 66 14.68 8.41 -6.23
N PHE A 67 15.24 9.21 -7.14
CA PHE A 67 16.67 9.51 -7.21
C PHE A 67 17.16 10.39 -6.08
N LYS A 68 16.28 11.20 -5.48
CA LYS A 68 16.54 11.84 -4.18
C LYS A 68 16.98 10.83 -3.10
N HIS A 69 16.69 9.54 -3.29
CA HIS A 69 17.02 8.44 -2.38
C HIS A 69 17.96 7.39 -2.99
N GLN A 70 18.87 7.79 -3.89
CA GLN A 70 20.05 7.00 -4.28
C GLN A 70 19.71 5.61 -4.85
N VAL A 71 18.73 5.50 -5.76
CA VAL A 71 18.61 4.29 -6.61
C VAL A 71 19.45 4.52 -7.86
N PRO A 72 20.45 3.67 -8.14
CA PRO A 72 21.19 3.74 -9.40
C PRO A 72 20.24 3.62 -10.60
N GLU A 73 20.46 4.41 -11.66
CA GLU A 73 19.56 4.42 -12.83
C GLU A 73 19.47 3.05 -13.53
N ASN A 74 20.55 2.29 -13.52
CA ASN A 74 20.63 0.92 -14.05
C ASN A 74 19.79 -0.11 -13.26
N GLU A 75 19.36 0.20 -12.04
CA GLU A 75 18.51 -0.66 -11.21
C GLU A 75 17.03 -0.21 -11.19
N LEU A 76 16.69 0.83 -11.94
CA LEU A 76 15.36 1.44 -11.90
C LEU A 76 14.29 0.54 -12.54
N LYS A 77 13.62 -0.23 -11.68
CA LYS A 77 12.35 -0.90 -11.98
C LYS A 77 11.22 -0.17 -11.27
N PHE A 78 10.46 0.62 -12.03
CA PHE A 78 9.37 1.46 -11.52
C PHE A 78 8.34 0.69 -10.68
N VAL A 79 8.12 -0.58 -10.99
CA VAL A 79 7.32 -1.49 -10.17
C VAL A 79 8.25 -2.51 -9.53
N SER A 80 8.58 -2.28 -8.25
CA SER A 80 9.47 -3.14 -7.48
C SER A 80 9.37 -2.86 -5.97
N LYS A 81 9.80 -3.86 -5.19
CA LYS A 81 9.93 -3.77 -3.73
C LYS A 81 10.83 -2.61 -3.28
N ILE A 82 11.98 -2.43 -3.94
CA ILE A 82 12.97 -1.40 -3.61
C ILE A 82 12.36 0.00 -3.77
N ILE A 83 11.71 0.25 -4.91
CA ILE A 83 11.06 1.54 -5.16
C ILE A 83 9.94 1.79 -4.17
N SER A 84 9.11 0.78 -3.88
CA SER A 84 8.03 0.93 -2.90
C SER A 84 8.61 1.24 -1.51
N SER A 85 9.56 0.45 -1.03
CA SER A 85 10.19 0.67 0.28
C SER A 85 10.77 2.08 0.44
N LYS A 86 11.48 2.59 -0.59
CA LYS A 86 12.05 3.94 -0.58
C LYS A 86 10.98 5.03 -0.60
N LEU A 87 9.90 4.86 -1.37
CA LEU A 87 8.80 5.82 -1.40
C LEU A 87 8.04 5.85 -0.07
N ALA A 88 7.80 4.70 0.57
CA ALA A 88 7.20 4.65 1.90
C ALA A 88 8.10 5.37 2.93
N LYS A 89 9.41 5.13 2.90
CA LYS A 89 10.36 5.84 3.75
C LYS A 89 10.31 7.35 3.50
N PHE A 90 10.39 7.79 2.25
CA PHE A 90 10.28 9.20 1.89
C PHE A 90 8.99 9.84 2.40
N ALA A 91 7.85 9.16 2.20
CA ALA A 91 6.55 9.64 2.69
C ALA A 91 6.57 9.87 4.21
N LYS A 92 7.17 8.97 4.98
CA LYS A 92 7.36 9.16 6.42
C LYS A 92 8.30 10.33 6.71
N GLU A 93 9.39 10.46 5.98
CA GLU A 93 10.37 11.53 6.20
C GLU A 93 9.83 12.93 5.90
N GLU A 94 8.94 13.08 4.92
CA GLU A 94 8.26 14.35 4.64
C GLU A 94 7.38 14.83 5.81
N THR A 95 7.06 13.96 6.77
CA THR A 95 6.24 14.32 7.94
C THR A 95 7.08 14.74 9.15
N LYS A 96 8.41 14.79 9.05
CA LYS A 96 9.32 15.11 10.18
C LYS A 96 9.05 16.46 10.83
N GLU A 97 8.55 17.43 10.06
CA GLU A 97 8.25 18.78 10.56
C GLU A 97 6.91 18.87 11.30
N ILE A 98 6.08 17.83 11.24
CA ILE A 98 4.81 17.78 11.96
C ILE A 98 5.14 17.58 13.45
N LYS A 99 5.16 18.69 14.19
CA LYS A 99 5.28 18.73 15.65
C LYS A 99 3.99 18.22 16.30
N SER A 100 3.71 16.94 16.21
CA SER A 100 2.65 16.29 17.00
C SER A 100 3.27 15.48 18.14
N SER A 101 2.65 15.50 19.31
CA SER A 101 2.93 14.60 20.43
C SER A 101 2.91 13.12 20.04
N ASP A 102 2.23 12.77 18.93
CA ASP A 102 2.05 11.42 18.41
C ASP A 102 2.88 11.11 17.15
N SER A 103 4.07 11.70 17.00
CA SER A 103 4.96 11.41 15.85
C SER A 103 5.31 9.92 15.70
N SER A 104 5.16 9.14 16.79
CA SER A 104 5.23 7.68 16.86
C SER A 104 4.13 6.94 16.12
N ASN A 105 3.00 7.59 15.80
CA ASN A 105 1.86 6.98 15.10
C ASN A 105 1.78 7.38 13.63
N ILE A 106 2.75 8.12 13.11
CA ILE A 106 2.80 8.50 11.70
C ILE A 106 3.58 7.45 10.90
N PHE A 107 3.03 6.99 9.79
CA PHE A 107 3.64 6.03 8.87
C PHE A 107 3.64 6.56 7.44
N GLY A 108 4.65 6.17 6.69
CA GLY A 108 4.67 6.36 5.24
C GLY A 108 4.15 5.11 4.56
N ILE A 109 3.27 5.28 3.57
CA ILE A 109 2.73 4.19 2.77
C ILE A 109 3.11 4.43 1.32
N SER A 110 3.47 3.39 0.60
CA SER A 110 3.57 3.44 -0.85
C SER A 110 2.91 2.26 -1.54
N CYS A 111 2.42 2.49 -2.74
CA CYS A 111 2.04 1.45 -3.68
C CYS A 111 2.58 1.81 -5.06
N ASN A 112 3.36 0.90 -5.66
CA ASN A 112 3.65 0.94 -7.10
C ASN A 112 3.08 -0.31 -7.76
N GLY A 113 2.42 -0.13 -8.91
CA GLY A 113 1.74 -1.23 -9.58
C GLY A 113 1.79 -1.15 -11.10
N SER A 114 1.79 -2.32 -11.72
CA SER A 114 1.55 -2.50 -13.14
C SER A 114 0.34 -3.41 -13.27
N ILE A 115 -0.78 -2.84 -13.68
CA ILE A 115 -2.03 -3.56 -13.93
C ILE A 115 -2.46 -3.39 -15.39
N SER A 116 -3.57 -4.01 -15.76
CA SER A 116 -4.17 -4.03 -17.09
C SER A 116 -4.26 -2.63 -17.73
N THR A 117 -3.98 -2.60 -19.03
CA THR A 117 -3.96 -1.41 -19.89
C THR A 117 -4.66 -1.72 -21.21
N ASN A 118 -4.95 -0.68 -21.99
CA ASN A 118 -5.52 -0.80 -23.34
C ASN A 118 -4.56 -1.41 -24.39
N TYR A 119 -3.33 -1.74 -24.00
CA TYR A 119 -2.35 -2.49 -24.78
C TYR A 119 -1.77 -3.63 -23.92
N PRO A 120 -1.34 -4.75 -24.53
CA PRO A 120 -0.74 -5.86 -23.80
C PRO A 120 0.63 -5.46 -23.24
N LYS A 121 0.85 -5.76 -21.95
CA LYS A 121 2.13 -5.52 -21.29
C LYS A 121 3.06 -6.73 -21.38
N LYS A 122 4.35 -6.46 -21.61
CA LYS A 122 5.41 -7.47 -21.53
C LYS A 122 5.60 -7.97 -20.08
N GLY A 123 5.76 -7.06 -19.12
CA GLY A 123 5.94 -7.40 -17.69
C GLY A 123 4.65 -7.85 -17.00
N ASP A 124 4.78 -8.45 -15.82
CA ASP A 124 3.67 -9.01 -15.03
C ASP A 124 2.61 -7.98 -14.63
N HIS A 125 1.40 -8.47 -14.36
CA HIS A 125 0.42 -7.70 -13.60
C HIS A 125 0.69 -7.92 -12.11
N HIS A 126 1.17 -6.89 -11.42
CA HIS A 126 1.54 -6.99 -10.01
C HIS A 126 1.61 -5.62 -9.34
N ALA A 127 1.64 -5.61 -8.01
CA ALA A 127 1.90 -4.42 -7.22
C ALA A 127 2.77 -4.72 -6.00
N TRP A 128 3.58 -3.72 -5.62
CA TRP A 128 4.32 -3.70 -4.36
C TRP A 128 3.79 -2.60 -3.46
N VAL A 129 3.32 -2.98 -2.28
CA VAL A 129 2.87 -2.08 -1.23
C VAL A 129 3.92 -2.10 -0.11
N SER A 130 4.29 -0.94 0.41
CA SER A 130 5.20 -0.83 1.55
C SER A 130 4.63 0.10 2.62
N ILE A 131 4.83 -0.26 3.89
CA ILE A 131 4.54 0.58 5.05
C ILE A 131 5.84 0.78 5.81
N TYR A 132 6.18 2.04 6.10
CA TYR A 132 7.39 2.41 6.82
C TYR A 132 7.08 3.26 8.06
N GLY A 133 7.63 2.85 9.20
CA GLY A 133 7.61 3.63 10.43
C GLY A 133 7.95 2.81 11.66
N LYS A 134 7.83 3.43 12.83
CA LYS A 134 8.03 2.79 14.14
C LYS A 134 6.66 2.42 14.70
N HIS A 135 6.44 1.14 14.99
CA HIS A 135 5.18 0.68 15.57
C HIS A 135 5.35 0.38 17.06
N LYS A 136 4.45 0.90 17.90
CA LYS A 136 4.52 0.76 19.38
C LYS A 136 4.55 -0.70 19.86
N ASN A 137 3.90 -1.61 19.13
CA ASN A 137 3.86 -3.04 19.48
C ASN A 137 5.03 -3.83 18.89
N LEU A 138 6.00 -3.18 18.22
CA LEU A 138 7.18 -3.84 17.68
C LEU A 138 8.42 -3.41 18.46
N PRO A 139 9.26 -4.36 18.92
CA PRO A 139 10.37 -4.08 19.85
C PRO A 139 11.56 -3.31 19.23
N GLN A 140 11.46 -2.83 17.99
CA GLN A 140 12.60 -2.30 17.22
C GLN A 140 12.37 -0.88 16.67
N LYS A 141 13.42 -0.33 16.03
CA LYS A 141 13.47 0.97 15.33
C LYS A 141 12.44 1.05 14.18
N ASN A 142 12.60 2.01 13.26
CA ASN A 142 11.76 2.06 12.04
C ASN A 142 11.91 0.77 11.24
N GLN A 143 10.81 0.32 10.63
CA GLN A 143 10.79 -0.93 9.86
C GLN A 143 9.95 -0.81 8.61
N THR A 144 10.25 -1.66 7.64
CA THR A 144 9.52 -1.74 6.38
C THR A 144 8.76 -3.06 6.29
N ILE A 145 7.44 -2.98 6.23
CA ILE A 145 6.58 -4.09 5.84
C ILE A 145 6.33 -3.97 4.34
N ASN A 146 6.45 -5.07 3.62
CA ASN A 146 6.27 -5.14 2.18
C ASN A 146 5.24 -6.21 1.83
N MET A 147 4.31 -5.89 0.95
CA MET A 147 3.38 -6.82 0.34
C MET A 147 3.58 -6.83 -1.17
N HIS A 148 3.72 -8.02 -1.75
CA HIS A 148 3.71 -8.26 -3.18
C HIS A 148 2.40 -8.93 -3.56
N ILE A 149 1.71 -8.37 -4.55
CA ILE A 149 0.48 -8.92 -5.09
C ILE A 149 0.76 -9.26 -6.54
N LYS A 150 0.67 -10.54 -6.91
CA LYS A 150 0.77 -11.00 -8.30
C LYS A 150 -0.62 -11.34 -8.81
N LEU A 151 -0.95 -10.81 -9.99
CA LEU A 151 -2.25 -10.96 -10.63
C LEU A 151 -2.10 -11.73 -11.96
N GLU A 152 -3.12 -12.50 -12.32
CA GLU A 152 -3.14 -13.25 -13.57
C GLU A 152 -3.57 -12.34 -14.73
N LYS A 153 -2.73 -12.29 -15.79
CA LYS A 153 -3.01 -11.46 -16.96
C LYS A 153 -4.24 -11.96 -17.71
N GLY A 154 -5.10 -11.02 -18.10
CA GLY A 154 -6.27 -11.32 -18.94
C GLY A 154 -7.46 -11.89 -18.16
N LEU A 155 -7.29 -12.21 -16.87
CA LEU A 155 -8.37 -12.69 -16.02
C LEU A 155 -9.37 -11.58 -15.66
N ARG A 156 -8.88 -10.34 -15.53
CA ARG A 156 -9.67 -9.19 -15.05
C ARG A 156 -9.36 -7.90 -15.81
N ASN A 157 -10.29 -6.96 -15.75
CA ASN A 157 -10.08 -5.61 -16.26
C ASN A 157 -9.27 -4.75 -15.28
N ARG A 158 -8.88 -3.55 -15.72
CA ARG A 158 -8.06 -2.61 -14.91
C ARG A 158 -8.69 -2.23 -13.58
N GLU A 159 -10.00 -1.97 -13.56
CA GLU A 159 -10.72 -1.57 -12.35
C GLU A 159 -10.75 -2.71 -11.33
N GLU A 160 -11.02 -3.93 -11.80
CA GLU A 160 -11.04 -5.12 -10.97
C GLU A 160 -9.66 -5.44 -10.36
N GLU A 161 -8.59 -5.36 -11.15
CA GLU A 161 -7.22 -5.52 -10.66
C GLU A 161 -6.85 -4.45 -9.62
N ASP A 162 -7.24 -3.19 -9.85
CA ASP A 162 -7.01 -2.09 -8.91
C ASP A 162 -7.77 -2.29 -7.60
N LYS A 163 -9.02 -2.79 -7.65
CA LYS A 163 -9.83 -3.08 -6.45
C LYS A 163 -9.25 -4.22 -5.63
N ILE A 164 -8.68 -5.26 -6.24
CA ILE A 164 -7.99 -6.35 -5.52
C ILE A 164 -6.81 -5.80 -4.74
N ILE A 165 -5.95 -5.03 -5.42
CA ILE A 165 -4.79 -4.39 -4.80
C ILE A 165 -5.23 -3.47 -3.66
N SER A 166 -6.25 -2.65 -3.91
CA SER A 166 -6.79 -1.70 -2.95
C SER A 166 -7.38 -2.38 -1.71
N TYR A 167 -8.11 -3.48 -1.87
CA TYR A 167 -8.65 -4.24 -0.74
C TYR A 167 -7.54 -4.88 0.09
N ALA A 168 -6.50 -5.40 -0.58
CA ALA A 168 -5.34 -5.94 0.10
C ALA A 168 -4.60 -4.86 0.92
N ILE A 169 -4.52 -3.61 0.42
CA ILE A 169 -3.99 -2.48 1.20
C ILE A 169 -4.85 -2.21 2.45
N ILE A 170 -6.18 -2.14 2.33
CA ILE A 170 -7.09 -1.94 3.48
C ILE A 170 -6.88 -3.03 4.53
N LYS A 171 -6.85 -4.30 4.11
CA LYS A 171 -6.63 -5.43 5.02
C LYS A 171 -5.26 -5.38 5.68
N LEU A 172 -4.21 -4.99 4.95
CA LEU A 172 -2.89 -4.81 5.52
C LEU A 172 -2.90 -3.76 6.62
N LEU A 173 -3.56 -2.62 6.41
CA LEU A 173 -3.66 -1.56 7.40
C LEU A 173 -4.46 -1.98 8.63
N LEU A 174 -5.58 -2.69 8.44
CA LEU A 174 -6.37 -3.19 9.57
C LEU A 174 -5.57 -4.17 10.44
N VAL A 175 -4.83 -5.09 9.81
CA VAL A 175 -3.97 -6.01 10.55
C VAL A 175 -2.84 -5.24 11.22
N PHE A 176 -2.21 -4.29 10.51
CA PHE A 176 -1.16 -3.43 11.05
C PHE A 176 -1.60 -2.62 12.27
N ASN A 177 -2.83 -2.11 12.27
CA ASN A 177 -3.44 -1.36 13.38
C ASN A 177 -3.79 -2.24 14.59
N SER A 178 -3.83 -3.57 14.44
CA SER A 178 -4.27 -4.45 15.51
C SER A 178 -3.35 -4.40 16.74
N PRO A 179 -3.91 -4.33 17.96
CA PRO A 179 -3.12 -4.37 19.20
C PRO A 179 -2.31 -5.67 19.34
N THR A 180 -2.74 -6.74 18.68
CA THR A 180 -2.05 -8.05 18.67
C THR A 180 -1.24 -8.29 17.40
N PHE A 181 -0.97 -7.26 16.58
CA PHE A 181 -0.32 -7.41 15.28
C PHE A 181 0.93 -8.31 15.34
N LYS A 182 0.82 -9.50 14.75
CA LYS A 182 1.95 -10.34 14.35
C LYS A 182 1.81 -10.62 12.85
N ILE A 183 2.92 -10.50 12.13
CA ILE A 183 2.96 -10.80 10.69
C ILE A 183 2.58 -12.27 10.41
N GLN A 184 2.82 -13.16 11.37
CA GLN A 184 2.48 -14.58 11.32
C GLN A 184 0.96 -14.83 11.33
N ASP A 185 0.17 -13.88 11.84
CA ASP A 185 -1.29 -13.98 11.94
C ASP A 185 -1.99 -13.51 10.65
N ILE A 186 -1.22 -13.08 9.63
CA ILE A 186 -1.77 -12.75 8.33
C ILE A 186 -2.08 -14.05 7.58
N ASP A 187 -3.34 -14.49 7.68
CA ASP A 187 -3.84 -15.64 6.91
C ASP A 187 -3.95 -15.26 5.42
N TYR A 188 -2.96 -15.68 4.64
CA TYR A 188 -2.85 -15.44 3.20
C TYR A 188 -4.03 -15.99 2.41
N ALA A 189 -4.69 -17.07 2.88
CA ALA A 189 -5.80 -17.72 2.19
C ALA A 189 -7.16 -17.04 2.45
N LYS A 190 -7.25 -16.20 3.48
CA LYS A 190 -8.46 -15.43 3.86
C LYS A 190 -8.31 -13.91 3.71
N PHE A 191 -7.19 -13.48 3.13
CA PHE A 191 -6.84 -12.06 3.05
C PHE A 191 -7.77 -11.26 2.12
N LEU A 192 -8.36 -11.96 1.15
CA LEU A 192 -9.40 -11.45 0.28
C LEU A 192 -10.61 -12.38 0.40
N ASP A 193 -11.82 -11.81 0.54
CA ASP A 193 -13.07 -12.56 0.31
C ASP A 193 -13.28 -12.86 -1.20
N ILE A 194 -12.21 -12.76 -1.99
CA ILE A 194 -12.16 -12.91 -3.43
C ILE A 194 -11.34 -14.15 -3.71
N LYS A 195 -11.93 -15.06 -4.49
CA LYS A 195 -11.22 -16.25 -4.96
C LYS A 195 -10.11 -15.83 -5.93
N LEU A 196 -8.88 -15.88 -5.47
CA LEU A 196 -7.69 -15.78 -6.31
C LEU A 196 -7.58 -17.03 -7.18
N SER A 197 -7.09 -16.89 -8.42
CA SER A 197 -6.71 -18.07 -9.21
C SER A 197 -5.46 -18.72 -8.62
N GLU A 198 -5.16 -19.96 -9.02
CA GLU A 198 -3.95 -20.68 -8.56
C GLU A 198 -2.63 -19.95 -8.91
N ASN A 199 -2.67 -19.05 -9.90
CA ASN A 199 -1.51 -18.29 -10.37
C ASN A 199 -1.35 -16.92 -9.65
N GLU A 200 -2.34 -16.52 -8.85
CA GLU A 200 -2.35 -15.27 -8.10
C GLU A 200 -1.90 -15.48 -6.66
N VAL A 201 -0.98 -14.64 -6.19
CA VAL A 201 -0.35 -14.81 -4.88
C VAL A 201 -0.17 -13.46 -4.20
N ILE A 202 -0.46 -13.41 -2.90
CA ILE A 202 -0.12 -12.29 -2.02
C ILE A 202 0.97 -12.77 -1.06
N ASN A 203 2.13 -12.11 -1.09
CA ASN A 203 3.25 -12.41 -0.22
C ASN A 203 3.57 -11.20 0.65
N ILE A 204 3.74 -11.40 1.95
CA ILE A 204 4.08 -10.32 2.90
C ILE A 204 5.42 -10.63 3.53
N SER A 205 6.30 -9.64 3.58
CA SER A 205 7.64 -9.76 4.15
C SER A 205 8.01 -8.53 4.96
N ARG A 206 8.92 -8.70 5.92
CA ARG A 206 9.46 -7.63 6.75
C ARG A 206 10.95 -7.51 6.51
N ILE A 207 11.45 -6.29 6.41
CA ILE A 207 12.88 -6.01 6.43
C ILE A 207 13.16 -5.16 7.67
N GLN A 208 14.15 -5.59 8.46
CA GLN A 208 14.76 -4.77 9.49
C GLN A 208 15.76 -3.83 8.80
N GLU A 209 15.60 -2.50 8.94
CA GLU A 209 16.68 -1.59 8.56
C GLU A 209 17.73 -1.64 9.68
N THR A 210 18.91 -2.17 9.38
CA THR A 210 20.11 -1.95 10.18
C THR A 210 20.56 -0.50 9.94
N GLU A 211 20.65 0.28 11.01
CA GLU A 211 21.37 1.57 10.96
C GLU A 211 22.86 1.36 10.70
#